data_AF-A0A7V3L4G0-F1
#
_entry.id   AF-A0A7V3L4G0-F1
#
_cell.length_a   1.000
_cell.length_b   1.000
_cell.length_c   1.000
_cell.angle_alpha   90.00
_cell.angle_beta   90.00
_cell.angle_gamma   90.00
#
_symmetry.space_group_name_H-M   'P 1'
#
loop_
_entity.id
_entity.type
_entity.pdbx_description
1 polymer ?
#
loop_
_entity_poly.entity_id
_entity_poly.type
_entity_poly.pdbx_seq_one_letter_code
_entity_poly.pdbx_strand_id
1 'polypeptide(L)'
;MGVTMSLLLAILGAQAIAATDQQIPVDFPHFSVPGYEQEMNSLRSLYWLHYPGSDPKATLWDAWLPAPSLWPAVDSNGMADKMRGRWCEVLSNRVINAEGYVSVHQHPSIAHPLGWPFPSWNQGRGGMGWHFSFKDTIGPGWRPNELSSTDGWGTRGVQDLGIGEYGWQLKLTSAAAFIETPEVAIDTFQAPFFQIRWKATDLGRSQPYLEWTTKANPEFTPDKRMYFDPPASGELLYTVIPVYKHPKWEGTITRLRINFGNSKPGGEVIIHSAFTQYDTRHDINGQTYIRGCVTYFNWTGDLVFLRKNVNRMRMALRYIMTEHRALECKYVHNTWVGHDGRSGIKLTEKGKEILYGHGIGDNYWDLLPFGNKDCYATILYYDALLNMASIEKAILAHPEWNIPRGFLAFDPDFLLRHAR
;
A
#
# COMPACT_ATOMS: atom_id res chain seq x y z
N MET A 1 -34.65 -35.81 7.28
CA MET A 1 -34.67 -35.09 5.98
C MET A 1 -35.64 -33.93 6.10
N GLY A 2 -35.20 -32.72 5.72
CA GLY A 2 -36.10 -31.58 5.48
C GLY A 2 -36.16 -30.50 6.54
N VAL A 3 -35.02 -29.95 6.98
CA VAL A 3 -35.00 -28.59 7.54
C VAL A 3 -34.73 -27.66 6.37
N THR A 4 -35.79 -26.98 5.93
CA THR A 4 -35.84 -26.11 4.77
C THR A 4 -34.97 -24.87 4.94
N MET A 5 -34.25 -24.54 3.86
CA MET A 5 -33.35 -23.42 3.61
C MET A 5 -33.98 -22.01 3.80
N SER A 6 -35.19 -21.93 4.35
CA SER A 6 -36.02 -20.73 4.45
C SER A 6 -35.80 -19.93 5.73
N LEU A 7 -35.23 -20.52 6.79
CA LEU A 7 -35.00 -19.81 8.06
C LEU A 7 -33.70 -18.99 8.09
N LEU A 8 -32.70 -19.33 7.27
CA LEU A 8 -31.43 -18.58 7.21
C LEU A 8 -31.54 -17.27 6.40
N LEU A 9 -32.51 -17.16 5.48
CA LEU A 9 -32.80 -15.91 4.77
C LEU A 9 -33.57 -14.91 5.63
N ALA A 10 -34.38 -15.37 6.59
CA ALA A 10 -35.16 -14.48 7.45
C ALA A 10 -34.31 -13.75 8.51
N ILE A 11 -33.21 -14.37 8.97
CA ILE A 11 -32.36 -13.79 10.03
C ILE A 11 -31.34 -12.79 9.45
N LEU A 12 -30.96 -12.92 8.17
CA LEU A 12 -30.18 -11.89 7.46
C LEU A 12 -31.03 -10.69 7.01
N GLY A 13 -32.35 -10.86 6.83
CA GLY A 13 -33.27 -9.77 6.50
C GLY A 13 -33.67 -8.87 7.68
N ALA A 14 -33.68 -9.39 8.90
CA ALA A 14 -34.22 -8.68 10.06
C ALA A 14 -33.23 -7.72 10.75
N GLN A 15 -31.92 -7.88 10.55
CA GLN A 15 -30.92 -6.93 11.10
C GLN A 15 -30.58 -5.76 10.15
N ALA A 16 -31.13 -5.76 8.93
CA ALA A 16 -31.02 -4.64 8.00
C ALA A 16 -32.04 -3.51 8.26
N ILE A 17 -33.00 -3.70 9.18
CA ILE A 17 -34.08 -2.73 9.48
C ILE A 17 -33.69 -1.81 10.66
N ALA A 18 -32.43 -1.41 10.70
CA ALA A 18 -32.03 -0.17 11.35
C ALA A 18 -31.33 0.75 10.32
N ALA A 19 -31.66 0.59 9.03
CA ALA A 19 -31.34 1.56 8.02
C ALA A 19 -32.16 2.82 8.28
N THR A 20 -31.44 3.92 8.46
CA THR A 20 -31.96 5.29 8.45
C THR A 20 -33.00 5.46 7.34
N ASP A 21 -34.10 6.11 7.69
CA ASP A 21 -35.27 6.43 6.87
C ASP A 21 -34.92 7.43 5.73
N GLN A 22 -33.90 7.12 4.93
CA GLN A 22 -33.57 7.88 3.73
C GLN A 22 -34.41 7.36 2.58
N GLN A 23 -35.45 8.13 2.26
CA GLN A 23 -36.27 7.93 1.08
C GLN A 23 -35.39 7.76 -0.16
N ILE A 24 -35.55 6.62 -0.85
CA ILE A 24 -34.83 6.34 -2.11
C ILE A 24 -35.24 7.41 -3.13
N PRO A 25 -34.30 8.15 -3.74
CA PRO A 25 -34.61 9.15 -4.75
C PRO A 25 -35.41 8.54 -5.91
N VAL A 26 -36.33 9.31 -6.48
CA VAL A 26 -37.17 8.84 -7.61
C VAL A 26 -36.33 8.51 -8.84
N ASP A 27 -35.26 9.27 -9.05
CA ASP A 27 -34.28 9.10 -10.12
C ASP A 27 -33.23 8.01 -9.84
N PHE A 28 -33.28 7.33 -8.69
CA PHE A 28 -32.44 6.15 -8.45
C PHE A 28 -32.90 4.98 -9.33
N PRO A 29 -31.99 4.18 -9.93
CA PRO A 29 -32.34 3.09 -10.84
C PRO A 29 -33.42 2.16 -10.29
N HIS A 30 -34.31 1.73 -11.17
CA HIS A 30 -35.34 0.74 -10.87
C HIS A 30 -35.27 -0.36 -11.93
N PHE A 31 -35.56 -1.59 -11.50
CA PHE A 31 -35.67 -2.75 -12.38
C PHE A 31 -37.15 -3.12 -12.48
N SER A 32 -37.65 -3.38 -13.69
CA SER A 32 -39.05 -3.74 -13.91
C SER A 32 -39.12 -5.14 -14.52
N VAL A 33 -39.59 -6.10 -13.73
CA VAL A 33 -39.79 -7.48 -14.16
C VAL A 33 -41.23 -7.86 -13.80
N PRO A 34 -42.13 -8.04 -14.80
CA PRO A 34 -43.53 -8.34 -14.55
C PRO A 34 -43.72 -9.58 -13.68
N GLY A 35 -44.52 -9.46 -12.62
CA GLY A 35 -44.79 -10.54 -11.67
C GLY A 35 -43.72 -10.72 -10.58
N TYR A 36 -42.69 -9.86 -10.55
CA TYR A 36 -41.62 -9.84 -9.55
C TYR A 36 -41.38 -8.44 -8.97
N GLU A 37 -42.44 -7.62 -8.88
CA GLU A 37 -42.35 -6.23 -8.46
C GLU A 37 -41.81 -6.09 -7.03
N GLN A 38 -42.16 -7.03 -6.13
CA GLN A 38 -41.70 -7.03 -4.74
C GLN A 38 -40.20 -7.31 -4.64
N GLU A 39 -39.69 -8.25 -5.42
CA GLU A 39 -38.28 -8.60 -5.49
C GLU A 39 -37.46 -7.45 -6.08
N MET A 40 -37.95 -6.81 -7.14
CA MET A 40 -37.25 -5.67 -7.74
C MET A 40 -37.20 -4.45 -6.80
N ASN A 41 -38.28 -4.22 -6.03
CA ASN A 41 -38.28 -3.22 -4.97
C ASN A 41 -37.26 -3.56 -3.86
N SER A 42 -37.14 -4.83 -3.50
CA SER A 42 -36.16 -5.29 -2.50
C SER A 42 -34.72 -5.12 -2.99
N LEU A 43 -34.45 -5.46 -4.25
CA LEU A 43 -33.14 -5.26 -4.89
C LEU A 43 -32.77 -3.77 -4.95
N ARG A 44 -33.73 -2.90 -5.32
CA ARG A 44 -33.55 -1.45 -5.34
C ARG A 44 -33.21 -0.90 -3.95
N SER A 45 -33.93 -1.33 -2.92
CA SER A 45 -33.67 -0.95 -1.53
C SER A 45 -32.30 -1.41 -1.05
N LEU A 46 -31.91 -2.65 -1.36
CA LEU A 46 -30.58 -3.17 -1.03
C LEU A 46 -29.47 -2.37 -1.74
N TYR A 47 -29.68 -1.99 -3.00
CA TYR A 47 -28.70 -1.20 -3.71
C TYR A 47 -28.58 0.21 -3.13
N TRP A 48 -29.71 0.85 -2.83
CA TRP A 48 -29.71 2.16 -2.15
C TRP A 48 -29.06 2.11 -0.78
N LEU A 49 -29.24 1.04 0.00
CA LEU A 49 -28.59 0.87 1.30
C LEU A 49 -27.06 0.99 1.21
N HIS A 50 -26.46 0.46 0.15
CA HIS A 50 -25.01 0.45 -0.02
C HIS A 50 -24.46 1.60 -0.88
N TYR A 51 -25.30 2.22 -1.70
CA TYR A 51 -24.86 3.27 -2.64
C TYR A 51 -24.23 4.50 -1.96
N PRO A 52 -24.81 5.11 -0.90
CA PRO A 52 -24.17 6.23 -0.20
C PRO A 52 -22.78 5.91 0.38
N GLY A 53 -22.50 4.64 0.70
CA GLY A 53 -21.22 4.19 1.25
C GLY A 53 -20.20 3.74 0.19
N SER A 54 -20.58 3.70 -1.09
CA SER A 54 -19.80 3.16 -2.22
C SER A 54 -18.69 4.07 -2.73
N ASP A 55 -18.35 5.11 -1.97
CA ASP A 55 -17.24 6.02 -2.23
C ASP A 55 -15.89 5.31 -2.40
N PRO A 56 -14.92 5.93 -3.09
CA PRO A 56 -13.58 5.37 -3.24
C PRO A 56 -12.97 4.96 -1.89
N LYS A 57 -12.32 3.79 -1.86
CA LYS A 57 -11.65 3.21 -0.67
C LYS A 57 -10.15 3.01 -0.94
N ALA A 58 -9.52 2.01 -0.33
CA ALA A 58 -8.18 1.55 -0.71
C ALA A 58 -8.11 1.11 -2.18
N THR A 59 -6.93 1.14 -2.78
CA THR A 59 -6.68 0.86 -4.22
C THR A 59 -7.15 -0.52 -4.67
N LEU A 60 -7.13 -1.52 -3.77
CA LEU A 60 -7.61 -2.87 -4.08
C LEU A 60 -9.10 -2.90 -4.48
N TRP A 61 -9.86 -1.88 -4.10
CA TRP A 61 -11.29 -1.74 -4.41
C TRP A 61 -11.55 -1.02 -5.74
N ASP A 62 -10.53 -0.46 -6.39
CA ASP A 62 -10.66 0.30 -7.64
C ASP A 62 -11.16 -0.56 -8.80
N ALA A 63 -11.02 -1.88 -8.74
CA ALA A 63 -11.58 -2.80 -9.72
C ALA A 63 -13.10 -3.00 -9.59
N TRP A 64 -13.66 -2.76 -8.40
CA TRP A 64 -14.97 -3.25 -8.00
C TRP A 64 -15.98 -2.14 -7.73
N LEU A 65 -15.55 -1.04 -7.12
CA LEU A 65 -16.46 0.02 -6.67
C LEU A 65 -16.82 1.08 -7.72
N PRO A 66 -15.99 1.41 -8.73
CA PRO A 66 -16.38 2.43 -9.71
C PRO A 66 -17.67 2.13 -10.47
N ALA A 67 -17.87 0.90 -10.94
CA ALA A 67 -19.07 0.53 -11.66
C ALA A 67 -20.36 0.72 -10.83
N PRO A 68 -20.51 0.11 -9.63
CA PRO A 68 -21.71 0.26 -8.82
C PRO A 68 -21.86 1.65 -8.17
N SER A 69 -20.84 2.51 -8.19
CA SER A 69 -20.96 3.89 -7.68
C SER A 69 -21.21 4.92 -8.78
N LEU A 70 -20.72 4.70 -10.00
CA LEU A 70 -20.93 5.63 -11.11
C LEU A 70 -22.22 5.33 -11.89
N TRP A 71 -22.59 4.04 -11.98
CA TRP A 71 -23.76 3.57 -12.75
C TRP A 71 -25.08 4.27 -12.39
N PRO A 72 -25.42 4.48 -11.10
CA PRO A 72 -26.73 5.04 -10.74
C PRO A 72 -27.02 6.43 -11.27
N ALA A 73 -25.98 7.25 -11.48
CA ALA A 73 -26.09 8.60 -12.05
C ALA A 73 -27.25 9.43 -11.46
N VAL A 74 -27.43 9.37 -10.14
CA VAL A 74 -28.52 10.04 -9.41
C VAL A 74 -28.29 11.56 -9.40
N ASP A 75 -29.19 12.33 -10.00
CA ASP A 75 -29.07 13.79 -10.10
C ASP A 75 -29.58 14.49 -8.83
N SER A 76 -30.51 13.88 -8.10
CA SER A 76 -31.03 14.37 -6.83
C SER A 76 -29.90 14.81 -5.89
N ASN A 77 -29.97 16.08 -5.44
CA ASN A 77 -28.96 16.71 -4.57
C ASN A 77 -27.52 16.72 -5.13
N GLY A 78 -27.35 16.60 -6.45
CA GLY A 78 -26.05 16.59 -7.14
C GLY A 78 -25.20 15.36 -6.81
N MET A 79 -25.82 14.21 -6.53
CA MET A 79 -25.13 13.03 -6.02
C MET A 79 -24.19 12.40 -7.06
N ALA A 80 -24.60 12.36 -8.33
CA ALA A 80 -23.79 11.87 -9.45
C ALA A 80 -22.49 12.67 -9.60
N ASP A 81 -22.57 14.00 -9.59
CA ASP A 81 -21.39 14.86 -9.76
C ASP A 81 -20.46 14.79 -8.55
N LYS A 82 -21.01 14.71 -7.33
CA LYS A 82 -20.19 14.46 -6.13
C LYS A 82 -19.44 13.14 -6.22
N MET A 83 -20.11 12.07 -6.64
CA MET A 83 -19.50 10.74 -6.79
C MET A 83 -18.42 10.73 -7.87
N ARG A 84 -18.71 11.31 -9.05
CA ARG A 84 -17.72 11.49 -10.13
C ARG A 84 -16.51 12.31 -9.67
N GLY A 85 -16.75 13.39 -8.94
CA GLY A 85 -15.70 14.24 -8.37
C GLY A 85 -14.79 13.48 -7.42
N ARG A 86 -15.37 12.72 -6.48
CA ARG A 86 -14.61 11.89 -5.53
C ARG A 86 -13.78 10.82 -6.22
N TRP A 87 -14.33 10.12 -7.22
CA TRP A 87 -13.55 9.14 -8.00
C TRP A 87 -12.44 9.77 -8.82
N CYS A 88 -12.71 10.90 -9.49
CA CYS A 88 -11.70 11.66 -10.22
C CYS A 88 -10.53 12.04 -9.32
N GLU A 89 -10.85 12.61 -8.15
CA GLU A 89 -9.87 13.04 -7.15
C GLU A 89 -9.04 11.86 -6.65
N VAL A 90 -9.68 10.80 -6.16
CA VAL A 90 -8.98 9.67 -5.54
C VAL A 90 -8.10 8.92 -6.55
N LEU A 91 -8.62 8.59 -7.75
CA LEU A 91 -7.83 7.93 -8.78
C LEU A 91 -6.67 8.81 -9.25
N SER A 92 -6.88 10.12 -9.37
CA SER A 92 -5.83 11.07 -9.74
C SER A 92 -4.75 11.25 -8.67
N ASN A 93 -5.05 10.92 -7.42
CA ASN A 93 -4.18 11.12 -6.27
C ASN A 93 -3.68 9.81 -5.63
N ARG A 94 -3.98 8.64 -6.23
CA ARG A 94 -3.36 7.36 -5.81
C ARG A 94 -1.83 7.52 -5.73
N VAL A 95 -1.22 7.12 -4.63
CA VAL A 95 0.25 7.21 -4.52
C VAL A 95 0.88 6.18 -5.44
N ILE A 96 1.72 6.63 -6.36
CA ILE A 96 2.53 5.78 -7.24
C ILE A 96 4.00 6.14 -6.99
N ASN A 97 4.81 5.16 -6.61
CA ASN A 97 6.23 5.41 -6.35
C ASN A 97 7.01 5.63 -7.66
N ALA A 98 8.29 6.01 -7.55
CA ALA A 98 9.14 6.27 -8.72
C ALA A 98 9.34 5.04 -9.64
N GLU A 99 9.21 3.83 -9.10
CA GLU A 99 9.31 2.58 -9.88
C GLU A 99 8.00 2.25 -10.62
N GLY A 100 6.88 2.84 -10.21
CA GLY A 100 5.55 2.61 -10.79
C GLY A 100 4.62 1.74 -9.93
N TYR A 101 5.04 1.32 -8.74
CA TYR A 101 4.17 0.61 -7.79
C TYR A 101 3.05 1.52 -7.30
N VAL A 102 1.80 1.02 -7.39
CA VAL A 102 0.62 1.72 -6.86
C VAL A 102 0.39 1.29 -5.40
N SER A 103 0.36 2.26 -4.49
CA SER A 103 0.10 2.04 -3.07
C SER A 103 -1.30 1.47 -2.84
N VAL A 104 -1.45 0.65 -1.80
CA VAL A 104 -2.76 0.24 -1.26
C VAL A 104 -3.59 1.46 -0.83
N HIS A 105 -2.92 2.52 -0.36
CA HIS A 105 -3.52 3.75 0.17
C HIS A 105 -4.40 3.50 1.42
N GLN A 106 -3.74 3.32 2.56
CA GLN A 106 -4.36 3.04 3.87
C GLN A 106 -4.01 4.09 4.94
N HIS A 107 -4.51 3.89 6.16
CA HIS A 107 -4.19 4.73 7.34
C HIS A 107 -2.73 4.57 7.80
N PRO A 108 -2.16 5.55 8.55
CA PRO A 108 -0.76 5.53 9.00
C PRO A 108 -0.52 4.55 10.17
N SER A 109 -0.66 3.24 9.90
CA SER A 109 -0.27 2.14 10.80
C SER A 109 1.25 1.96 10.88
N ILE A 110 1.73 1.00 11.66
CA ILE A 110 3.17 0.62 11.72
C ILE A 110 3.56 -0.50 10.73
N ALA A 111 2.70 -0.83 9.76
CA ALA A 111 3.07 -1.70 8.64
C ALA A 111 3.69 -0.86 7.49
N HIS A 112 4.03 -1.51 6.37
CA HIS A 112 4.58 -0.82 5.22
C HIS A 112 3.60 0.28 4.72
N PRO A 113 4.04 1.54 4.54
CA PRO A 113 3.13 2.66 4.28
C PRO A 113 2.46 2.60 2.90
N LEU A 114 3.07 1.86 1.96
CA LEU A 114 2.47 1.60 0.64
C LEU A 114 1.72 0.24 0.56
N GLY A 115 1.70 -0.52 1.67
CA GLY A 115 1.12 -1.86 1.75
C GLY A 115 -0.16 -1.92 2.57
N TRP A 116 -0.57 -3.14 2.90
CA TRP A 116 -1.66 -3.51 3.81
C TRP A 116 -1.25 -3.28 5.28
N PRO A 117 -2.17 -3.19 6.25
CA PRO A 117 -1.84 -2.69 7.58
C PRO A 117 -1.30 -3.78 8.51
N PHE A 118 -1.05 -4.96 7.97
CA PHE A 118 -0.46 -6.10 8.65
C PHE A 118 0.24 -7.04 7.64
N PRO A 119 1.20 -7.88 8.10
CA PRO A 119 1.72 -7.91 9.46
C PRO A 119 2.60 -6.70 9.83
N SER A 120 2.57 -6.31 11.10
CA SER A 120 3.49 -5.35 11.70
C SER A 120 4.68 -6.04 12.36
N TRP A 121 5.77 -5.30 12.59
CA TRP A 121 7.04 -5.86 13.10
C TRP A 121 6.91 -6.65 14.41
N ASN A 122 5.97 -6.26 15.28
CA ASN A 122 5.74 -6.86 16.58
C ASN A 122 4.81 -8.09 16.54
N GLN A 123 4.29 -8.48 15.38
CA GLN A 123 3.47 -9.68 15.22
C GLN A 123 4.31 -10.93 14.90
N GLY A 124 5.57 -10.75 14.51
CA GLY A 124 6.54 -11.83 14.42
C GLY A 124 7.58 -11.80 15.53
N ARG A 125 8.67 -12.56 15.34
CA ARG A 125 9.76 -12.68 16.33
C ARG A 125 11.08 -12.08 15.87
N GLY A 126 11.20 -11.77 14.58
CA GLY A 126 12.42 -11.28 13.97
C GLY A 126 12.47 -9.78 13.69
N GLY A 127 11.38 -9.05 13.95
CA GLY A 127 11.32 -7.60 13.78
C GLY A 127 11.68 -6.83 15.06
N MET A 128 12.01 -5.56 14.91
CA MET A 128 12.28 -4.64 16.02
C MET A 128 11.73 -3.24 15.72
N GLY A 129 11.30 -2.52 16.75
CA GLY A 129 10.87 -1.14 16.59
C GLY A 129 10.97 -0.31 17.85
N TRP A 130 11.29 0.98 17.64
CA TRP A 130 11.40 2.00 18.66
C TRP A 130 10.47 3.15 18.32
N HIS A 131 9.54 3.45 19.21
CA HIS A 131 8.49 4.45 19.00
C HIS A 131 8.59 5.49 20.12
N PHE A 132 9.13 6.67 19.81
CA PHE A 132 9.34 7.74 20.79
C PHE A 132 8.15 8.70 20.87
N SER A 133 7.27 8.66 19.88
CA SER A 133 5.95 9.27 19.93
C SER A 133 4.93 8.39 19.21
N PHE A 134 3.67 8.61 19.54
CA PHE A 134 2.52 8.05 18.81
C PHE A 134 1.64 9.13 18.19
N LYS A 135 2.10 10.39 18.22
CA LYS A 135 1.39 11.49 17.60
C LYS A 135 1.16 11.17 16.12
N ASP A 136 -0.07 11.38 15.65
CA ASP A 136 -0.49 11.10 14.26
C ASP A 136 -0.31 9.64 13.81
N THR A 137 -0.07 8.71 14.74
CA THR A 137 -0.13 7.26 14.50
C THR A 137 -1.49 6.74 14.96
N ILE A 138 -2.11 5.88 14.15
CA ILE A 138 -3.43 5.30 14.48
C ILE A 138 -3.44 4.62 15.86
N GLY A 139 -4.61 4.59 16.49
CA GLY A 139 -4.82 4.17 17.88
C GLY A 139 -4.52 2.69 18.21
N PRO A 140 -4.87 2.26 19.43
CA PRO A 140 -4.62 0.90 19.92
C PRO A 140 -5.07 -0.21 18.95
N GLY A 141 -4.34 -1.31 18.93
CA GLY A 141 -4.55 -2.43 17.99
C GLY A 141 -3.72 -2.34 16.71
N TRP A 142 -3.25 -1.14 16.35
CA TRP A 142 -2.45 -0.89 15.14
C TRP A 142 -1.01 -0.44 15.43
N ARG A 143 -0.61 -0.43 16.70
CA ARG A 143 0.71 -0.03 17.21
C ARG A 143 0.96 -0.64 18.59
N PRO A 144 2.21 -0.64 19.10
CA PRO A 144 2.50 -1.00 20.48
C PRO A 144 1.80 -0.06 21.47
N ASN A 145 1.65 -0.54 22.70
CA ASN A 145 1.00 0.22 23.77
C ASN A 145 1.93 1.21 24.48
N GLU A 146 3.23 0.96 24.43
CA GLU A 146 4.24 1.69 25.20
C GLU A 146 5.22 2.42 24.28
N LEU A 147 5.61 3.63 24.69
CA LEU A 147 6.68 4.37 24.04
C LEU A 147 8.03 3.79 24.47
N SER A 148 9.01 3.85 23.57
CA SER A 148 10.39 3.51 23.84
C SER A 148 11.10 4.62 24.62
N SER A 149 12.02 4.25 25.52
CA SER A 149 13.01 5.18 26.08
C SER A 149 14.25 5.27 25.19
N THR A 150 15.12 6.22 25.48
CA THR A 150 16.44 6.37 24.82
C THR A 150 17.53 5.53 25.48
N ASP A 151 17.17 4.71 26.48
CA ASP A 151 18.14 3.90 27.23
C ASP A 151 18.86 2.90 26.33
N GLY A 152 20.18 2.82 26.49
CA GLY A 152 21.05 1.94 25.72
C GLY A 152 21.34 2.41 24.28
N TRP A 153 20.76 3.52 23.82
CA TRP A 153 21.14 4.11 22.54
C TRP A 153 22.51 4.78 22.63
N GLY A 154 23.38 4.45 21.68
CA GLY A 154 24.65 5.15 21.49
C GLY A 154 24.44 6.42 20.68
N THR A 155 25.22 7.47 20.97
CA THR A 155 25.22 8.70 20.17
C THR A 155 26.65 9.17 19.91
N ARG A 156 26.88 9.78 18.74
CA ARG A 156 28.14 10.46 18.43
C ARG A 156 27.85 11.72 17.64
N GLY A 157 28.44 12.84 18.07
CA GLY A 157 28.21 14.13 17.41
C GLY A 157 26.78 14.65 17.56
N VAL A 158 26.07 14.17 18.59
CA VAL A 158 24.68 14.49 18.89
C VAL A 158 24.57 14.90 20.35
N GLN A 159 23.84 15.97 20.62
CA GLN A 159 23.33 16.30 21.95
C GLN A 159 21.89 15.78 22.03
N ASP A 160 21.64 14.92 23.01
CA ASP A 160 20.31 14.43 23.36
C ASP A 160 19.54 15.53 24.11
N LEU A 161 18.37 15.92 23.58
CA LEU A 161 17.48 16.92 24.18
C LEU A 161 16.24 16.29 24.84
N GLY A 162 16.18 14.96 24.90
CA GLY A 162 15.08 14.19 25.49
C GLY A 162 13.95 13.89 24.51
N ILE A 163 12.92 13.21 25.00
CA ILE A 163 11.71 12.89 24.24
C ILE A 163 10.68 13.99 24.45
N GLY A 164 10.30 14.68 23.37
CA GLY A 164 9.21 15.64 23.36
C GLY A 164 7.94 15.07 22.71
N GLU A 165 6.94 15.94 22.48
CA GLU A 165 5.63 15.55 21.93
C GLU A 165 5.74 14.78 20.59
N TYR A 166 6.67 15.18 19.73
CA TYR A 166 6.85 14.59 18.39
C TYR A 166 7.88 13.46 18.33
N GLY A 167 8.55 13.13 19.45
CA GLY A 167 9.56 12.08 19.52
C GLY A 167 10.89 12.55 20.10
N TRP A 168 11.94 11.77 19.86
CA TRP A 168 13.28 11.99 20.41
C TRP A 168 13.98 13.15 19.71
N GLN A 169 14.33 14.19 20.47
CA GLN A 169 14.89 15.45 19.99
C GLN A 169 16.42 15.43 20.07
N LEU A 170 17.07 15.74 18.95
CA LEU A 170 18.51 15.63 18.76
C LEU A 170 19.06 16.91 18.16
N LYS A 171 20.15 17.44 18.73
CA LYS A 171 20.93 18.53 18.11
C LYS A 171 22.28 18.01 17.63
N LEU A 172 22.60 18.23 16.36
CA LEU A 172 23.85 17.76 15.77
C LEU A 172 25.00 18.71 16.14
N THR A 173 25.98 18.21 16.89
CA THR A 173 27.10 18.97 17.46
C THR A 173 28.43 18.75 16.72
N SER A 174 28.50 17.78 15.81
CA SER A 174 29.64 17.61 14.90
C SER A 174 29.18 17.13 13.52
N ALA A 175 30.10 17.10 12.56
CA ALA A 175 29.89 16.39 11.29
C ALA A 175 29.74 14.87 11.52
N ALA A 176 29.12 14.19 10.56
CA ALA A 176 28.89 12.74 10.53
C ALA A 176 28.22 12.20 11.80
N ALA A 177 27.27 12.97 12.34
CA ALA A 177 26.56 12.62 13.55
C ALA A 177 25.68 11.38 13.33
N PHE A 178 25.57 10.54 14.36
CA PHE A 178 24.74 9.34 14.30
C PHE A 178 24.13 8.97 15.65
N ILE A 179 23.08 8.16 15.57
CA ILE A 179 22.52 7.39 16.68
C ILE A 179 22.68 5.89 16.38
N GLU A 180 22.92 5.11 17.43
CA GLU A 180 23.16 3.67 17.39
C GLU A 180 22.14 2.97 18.29
N THR A 181 21.50 1.92 17.78
CA THR A 181 20.54 1.14 18.56
C THR A 181 21.25 0.41 19.71
N PRO A 182 20.53 0.07 20.80
CA PRO A 182 20.94 -1.00 21.69
C PRO A 182 21.22 -2.31 20.91
N GLU A 183 21.78 -3.30 21.60
CA GLU A 183 21.92 -4.63 21.02
C GLU A 183 20.55 -5.24 20.70
N VAL A 184 20.45 -5.83 19.50
CA VAL A 184 19.21 -6.40 18.96
C VAL A 184 19.47 -7.76 18.33
N ALA A 185 18.38 -8.46 18.03
CA ALA A 185 18.41 -9.63 17.16
C ALA A 185 17.31 -9.48 16.12
N ILE A 186 17.66 -8.86 14.99
CA ILE A 186 16.74 -8.72 13.86
C ILE A 186 17.01 -9.83 12.85
N ASP A 187 15.98 -10.58 12.50
CA ASP A 187 16.01 -11.55 11.43
C ASP A 187 15.77 -10.82 10.10
N THR A 188 16.79 -10.82 9.24
CA THR A 188 16.74 -10.11 7.95
C THR A 188 15.60 -10.57 7.05
N PHE A 189 15.14 -11.83 7.16
CA PHE A 189 14.01 -12.34 6.39
C PHE A 189 12.67 -11.74 6.86
N GLN A 190 12.52 -11.46 8.15
CA GLN A 190 11.33 -10.82 8.73
C GLN A 190 11.41 -9.28 8.70
N ALA A 191 12.52 -8.73 8.21
CA ALA A 191 12.79 -7.30 8.17
C ALA A 191 13.32 -6.85 6.79
N PRO A 192 12.58 -7.07 5.69
CA PRO A 192 13.01 -6.62 4.37
C PRO A 192 13.13 -5.09 4.24
N PHE A 193 12.43 -4.33 5.09
CA PHE A 193 12.53 -2.87 5.12
C PHE A 193 12.90 -2.36 6.52
N PHE A 194 13.49 -1.17 6.55
CA PHE A 194 13.63 -0.37 7.76
C PHE A 194 12.99 1.00 7.53
N GLN A 195 12.05 1.38 8.40
CA GLN A 195 11.39 2.68 8.36
C GLN A 195 11.94 3.62 9.42
N ILE A 196 12.18 4.87 9.04
CA ILE A 196 12.43 5.99 9.95
C ILE A 196 11.32 7.02 9.72
N ARG A 197 10.60 7.37 10.79
CA ARG A 197 9.71 8.54 10.81
C ARG A 197 10.44 9.66 11.52
N TRP A 198 10.72 10.75 10.82
CA TRP A 198 11.58 11.78 11.35
C TRP A 198 11.39 13.13 10.69
N LYS A 199 11.77 14.17 11.43
CA LYS A 199 11.88 15.56 10.97
C LYS A 199 13.34 15.96 11.06
N ALA A 200 13.78 16.84 10.18
CA ALA A 200 15.05 17.51 10.35
C ALA A 200 15.03 18.94 9.82
N THR A 201 15.86 19.79 10.40
CA THR A 201 16.13 21.15 9.96
C THR A 201 17.64 21.36 9.91
N ASP A 202 18.09 22.27 9.04
CA ASP A 202 19.49 22.70 8.95
C ASP A 202 20.54 21.57 8.76
N LEU A 203 20.14 20.44 8.16
CA LEU A 203 21.07 19.35 7.80
C LEU A 203 22.08 19.75 6.70
N GLY A 204 21.81 20.84 5.98
CA GLY A 204 22.63 21.27 4.85
C GLY A 204 22.56 20.29 3.69
N ARG A 205 23.68 20.14 2.95
CA ARG A 205 23.84 19.06 1.96
C ARG A 205 24.23 17.78 2.69
N SER A 206 23.25 17.02 3.15
CA SER A 206 23.45 15.74 3.81
C SER A 206 23.10 14.56 2.91
N GLN A 207 23.79 13.43 3.11
CA GLN A 207 23.40 12.13 2.55
C GLN A 207 23.35 11.10 3.68
N PRO A 208 22.19 10.98 4.36
CA PRO A 208 22.00 9.99 5.40
C PRO A 208 22.21 8.55 4.92
N TYR A 209 22.56 7.66 5.85
CA TYR A 209 22.63 6.22 5.60
C TYR A 209 22.34 5.40 6.86
N LEU A 210 21.82 4.20 6.62
CA LEU A 210 21.68 3.15 7.62
C LEU A 210 22.86 2.21 7.48
N GLU A 211 23.57 1.89 8.56
CA GLU A 211 24.62 0.87 8.58
C GLU A 211 24.37 -0.16 9.68
N TRP A 212 24.89 -1.38 9.54
CA TRP A 212 24.55 -2.48 10.44
C TRP A 212 25.71 -3.44 10.72
N THR A 213 25.58 -4.14 11.84
CA THR A 213 26.49 -5.24 12.25
C THR A 213 25.75 -6.57 12.28
N THR A 214 26.51 -7.66 12.30
CA THR A 214 26.00 -9.03 12.40
C THR A 214 26.84 -9.81 13.39
N LYS A 215 26.35 -10.95 13.89
CA LYS A 215 27.19 -11.83 14.74
C LYS A 215 28.50 -12.24 14.06
N ALA A 216 28.48 -12.49 12.75
CA ALA A 216 29.66 -12.87 11.98
C ALA A 216 30.62 -11.70 11.70
N ASN A 217 30.13 -10.45 11.75
CA ASN A 217 30.91 -9.25 11.51
C ASN A 217 30.43 -8.17 12.50
N PRO A 218 31.04 -8.10 13.69
CA PRO A 218 30.57 -7.24 14.78
C PRO A 218 30.94 -5.76 14.59
N GLU A 219 31.79 -5.46 13.63
CA GLU A 219 32.24 -4.11 13.32
C GLU A 219 31.35 -3.45 12.25
N PHE A 220 31.12 -2.15 12.39
CA PHE A 220 30.45 -1.35 11.36
C PHE A 220 31.42 -1.09 10.21
N THR A 221 30.99 -1.41 8.99
CA THR A 221 31.83 -1.31 7.80
C THR A 221 31.10 -0.62 6.64
N PRO A 222 31.83 0.14 5.80
CA PRO A 222 31.27 0.83 4.64
C PRO A 222 30.55 -0.04 3.59
N ASP A 223 30.77 -1.36 3.58
CA ASP A 223 30.11 -2.31 2.68
C ASP A 223 28.76 -2.81 3.22
N LYS A 224 28.37 -2.42 4.44
CA LYS A 224 27.08 -2.74 5.08
C LYS A 224 26.31 -1.49 5.42
N ARG A 225 26.06 -0.67 4.38
CA ARG A 225 25.27 0.54 4.51
C ARG A 225 24.37 0.78 3.32
N MET A 226 23.24 1.42 3.57
CA MET A 226 22.29 1.83 2.55
C MET A 226 21.97 3.31 2.71
N TYR A 227 22.23 4.08 1.65
CA TYR A 227 21.96 5.52 1.61
C TYR A 227 20.48 5.78 1.34
N PHE A 228 19.99 6.88 1.87
CA PHE A 228 18.63 7.37 1.64
C PHE A 228 18.58 8.90 1.66
N ASP A 229 17.46 9.45 1.23
CA ASP A 229 17.28 10.91 1.14
C ASP A 229 16.86 11.51 2.49
N PRO A 230 17.37 12.71 2.84
CA PRO A 230 16.93 13.44 4.03
C PRO A 230 15.50 14.00 3.85
N PRO A 231 14.77 14.30 4.94
CA PRO A 231 13.48 14.96 4.88
C PRO A 231 13.60 16.37 4.30
N ALA A 232 12.54 16.83 3.64
CA ALA A 232 12.35 18.25 3.41
C ALA A 232 12.27 18.97 4.77
N SER A 233 12.86 20.16 4.86
CA SER A 233 13.06 20.85 6.13
C SER A 233 11.76 21.01 6.93
N GLY A 234 11.75 20.52 8.17
CA GLY A 234 10.64 20.69 9.13
C GLY A 234 9.44 19.76 8.98
N GLU A 235 9.33 19.00 7.88
CA GLU A 235 8.22 18.08 7.64
C GLU A 235 8.51 16.68 8.21
N LEU A 236 7.46 15.99 8.69
CA LEU A 236 7.57 14.59 9.11
C LEU A 236 7.60 13.71 7.87
N LEU A 237 8.76 13.10 7.59
CA LEU A 237 8.93 12.17 6.48
C LEU A 237 8.92 10.72 6.99
N TYR A 238 8.32 9.82 6.21
CA TYR A 238 8.35 8.38 6.42
C TYR A 238 9.35 7.78 5.43
N THR A 239 10.62 7.71 5.82
CA THR A 239 11.67 7.10 4.99
C THR A 239 11.58 5.59 5.11
N VAL A 240 11.30 4.90 4.01
CA VAL A 240 11.33 3.43 3.93
C VAL A 240 12.58 3.00 3.17
N ILE A 241 13.48 2.33 3.87
CA ILE A 241 14.77 1.86 3.32
C ILE A 241 14.59 0.38 2.92
N PRO A 242 14.65 0.04 1.62
CA PRO A 242 14.46 -1.34 1.14
C PRO A 242 15.74 -2.15 1.31
N VAL A 243 16.13 -2.40 2.56
CA VAL A 243 17.37 -3.09 2.95
C VAL A 243 17.51 -4.48 2.33
N TYR A 244 16.41 -5.17 2.01
CA TYR A 244 16.43 -6.44 1.28
C TYR A 244 17.12 -6.38 -0.10
N LYS A 245 17.20 -5.19 -0.73
CA LYS A 245 17.92 -4.99 -2.00
C LYS A 245 19.44 -5.01 -1.80
N HIS A 246 19.92 -4.87 -0.56
CA HIS A 246 21.35 -4.85 -0.27
C HIS A 246 21.88 -6.28 -0.09
N PRO A 247 22.91 -6.72 -0.83
CA PRO A 247 23.37 -8.12 -0.83
C PRO A 247 23.99 -8.58 0.51
N LYS A 248 24.33 -7.63 1.40
CA LYS A 248 24.84 -7.90 2.76
C LYS A 248 23.79 -7.75 3.87
N TRP A 249 22.52 -7.60 3.51
CA TRP A 249 21.42 -7.69 4.46
C TRP A 249 21.03 -9.16 4.65
N GLU A 250 21.84 -9.87 5.44
CA GLU A 250 21.72 -11.31 5.62
C GLU A 250 21.92 -11.74 7.10
N GLY A 251 21.31 -12.87 7.47
CA GLY A 251 21.44 -13.46 8.79
C GLY A 251 20.75 -12.65 9.89
N THR A 252 21.40 -12.57 11.07
CA THR A 252 20.90 -11.82 12.22
C THR A 252 21.68 -10.52 12.40
N ILE A 253 20.97 -9.40 12.30
CA ILE A 253 21.52 -8.07 12.57
C ILE A 253 21.58 -7.87 14.09
N THR A 254 22.72 -7.36 14.56
CA THR A 254 23.02 -7.20 15.99
C THR A 254 22.97 -5.75 16.47
N ARG A 255 23.24 -4.79 15.59
CA ARG A 255 23.09 -3.33 15.84
C ARG A 255 22.83 -2.59 14.53
N LEU A 256 22.18 -1.45 14.62
CA LEU A 256 21.95 -0.50 13.53
C LEU A 256 22.48 0.88 13.92
N ARG A 257 22.98 1.63 12.94
CA ARG A 257 23.29 3.06 13.08
C ARG A 257 22.55 3.85 12.01
N ILE A 258 21.93 4.94 12.44
CA ILE A 258 21.36 5.95 11.56
C ILE A 258 22.34 7.11 11.55
N ASN A 259 23.08 7.25 10.46
CA ASN A 259 23.98 8.38 10.25
C ASN A 259 23.23 9.48 9.50
N PHE A 260 23.29 10.71 10.02
CA PHE A 260 22.57 11.84 9.43
C PHE A 260 23.28 12.46 8.22
N GLY A 261 24.50 12.03 7.91
CA GLY A 261 25.25 12.46 6.73
C GLY A 261 25.58 13.95 6.71
N ASN A 262 25.46 14.66 7.83
CA ASN A 262 25.67 16.09 7.93
C ASN A 262 27.17 16.43 7.86
N SER A 263 27.54 17.46 7.09
CA SER A 263 28.93 17.86 6.92
C SER A 263 29.45 18.85 7.98
N LYS A 264 28.54 19.40 8.79
CA LYS A 264 28.82 20.41 9.82
C LYS A 264 27.81 20.30 10.98
N PRO A 265 28.10 20.84 12.17
CA PRO A 265 27.11 20.95 13.24
C PRO A 265 25.98 21.93 12.91
N GLY A 266 24.94 21.92 13.74
CA GLY A 266 23.84 22.90 13.74
C GLY A 266 22.48 22.36 13.33
N GLY A 267 22.44 21.20 12.68
CA GLY A 267 21.17 20.55 12.33
C GLY A 267 20.39 20.09 13.57
N GLU A 268 19.07 20.08 13.47
CA GLU A 268 18.19 19.50 14.48
C GLU A 268 17.41 18.35 13.85
N VAL A 269 17.24 17.27 14.60
CA VAL A 269 16.56 16.06 14.16
C VAL A 269 15.56 15.65 15.23
N ILE A 270 14.35 15.25 14.81
CA ILE A 270 13.38 14.59 15.67
C ILE A 270 13.13 13.20 15.11
N ILE A 271 13.44 12.16 15.88
CA ILE A 271 13.08 10.77 15.54
C ILE A 271 11.73 10.47 16.21
N HIS A 272 10.68 10.39 15.41
CA HIS A 272 9.37 9.96 15.89
C HIS A 272 9.39 8.46 16.19
N SER A 273 9.91 7.67 15.26
CA SER A 273 10.04 6.22 15.41
C SER A 273 11.01 5.64 14.38
N ALA A 274 11.66 4.52 14.71
CA ALA A 274 12.48 3.74 13.78
C ALA A 274 12.15 2.25 13.96
N PHE A 275 11.88 1.50 12.90
CA PHE A 275 11.44 0.10 13.02
C PHE A 275 11.57 -0.70 11.73
N THR A 276 11.72 -2.01 11.83
CA THR A 276 11.71 -2.94 10.70
C THR A 276 10.30 -3.12 10.13
N GLN A 277 10.14 -3.53 8.88
CA GLN A 277 8.82 -3.85 8.31
C GLN A 277 8.87 -5.11 7.46
N TYR A 278 7.77 -5.87 7.50
CA TYR A 278 7.43 -6.88 6.50
C TYR A 278 7.07 -6.22 5.16
N ASP A 279 7.16 -7.00 4.09
CA ASP A 279 6.66 -6.58 2.79
C ASP A 279 5.15 -6.79 2.70
N THR A 280 4.36 -5.80 3.11
CA THR A 280 2.89 -5.87 3.06
C THR A 280 2.32 -5.27 1.78
N ARG A 281 3.15 -5.02 0.75
CA ARG A 281 2.69 -4.53 -0.55
C ARG A 281 1.80 -5.57 -1.22
N HIS A 282 0.87 -5.12 -2.07
CA HIS A 282 -0.04 -5.98 -2.83
C HIS A 282 0.29 -5.91 -4.31
N ASP A 283 0.49 -7.07 -4.93
CA ASP A 283 0.84 -7.25 -6.34
C ASP A 283 -0.32 -7.02 -7.33
N ILE A 284 -1.54 -6.78 -6.81
CA ILE A 284 -2.74 -6.47 -7.62
C ILE A 284 -3.03 -4.98 -7.80
N ASN A 285 -2.38 -4.10 -7.04
CA ASN A 285 -2.81 -2.69 -6.97
C ASN A 285 -2.69 -1.95 -8.31
N GLY A 286 -1.68 -2.27 -9.11
CA GLY A 286 -1.51 -1.63 -10.42
C GLY A 286 -2.64 -2.01 -11.37
N GLN A 287 -3.07 -3.27 -11.33
CA GLN A 287 -4.15 -3.84 -12.14
C GLN A 287 -5.49 -3.23 -11.74
N THR A 288 -5.80 -3.21 -10.43
CA THR A 288 -7.06 -2.63 -9.93
C THR A 288 -7.13 -1.13 -10.20
N TYR A 289 -6.03 -0.41 -10.03
CA TYR A 289 -5.93 1.01 -10.38
C TYR A 289 -6.22 1.27 -11.86
N ILE A 290 -5.59 0.51 -12.77
CA ILE A 290 -5.82 0.62 -14.21
C ILE A 290 -7.31 0.39 -14.52
N ARG A 291 -7.90 -0.69 -14.00
CA ARG A 291 -9.33 -1.00 -14.20
C ARG A 291 -10.23 0.11 -13.68
N GLY A 292 -9.90 0.68 -12.51
CA GLY A 292 -10.65 1.80 -11.95
C GLY A 292 -10.60 3.05 -12.81
N CYS A 293 -9.41 3.42 -13.31
CA CYS A 293 -9.24 4.54 -14.24
C CYS A 293 -10.01 4.33 -15.55
N VAL A 294 -9.93 3.13 -16.15
CA VAL A 294 -10.65 2.83 -17.39
C VAL A 294 -12.16 2.85 -17.18
N THR A 295 -12.64 2.26 -16.08
CA THR A 295 -14.07 2.25 -15.74
C THR A 295 -14.59 3.68 -15.54
N TYR A 296 -13.85 4.51 -14.80
CA TYR A 296 -14.19 5.91 -14.63
C TYR A 296 -14.26 6.65 -15.97
N PHE A 297 -13.21 6.56 -16.80
CA PHE A 297 -13.17 7.25 -18.08
C PHE A 297 -14.28 6.79 -19.03
N ASN A 298 -14.50 5.47 -19.13
CA ASN A 298 -15.56 4.93 -20.00
C ASN A 298 -16.95 5.41 -19.57
N TRP A 299 -17.15 5.67 -18.28
CA TRP A 299 -18.43 6.16 -17.77
C TRP A 299 -18.63 7.67 -17.93
N THR A 300 -17.55 8.46 -17.82
CA THR A 300 -17.64 9.93 -17.78
C THR A 300 -17.22 10.63 -19.06
N GLY A 301 -16.39 9.98 -19.89
CA GLY A 301 -15.74 10.62 -21.04
C GLY A 301 -14.76 11.73 -20.65
N ASP A 302 -14.32 11.81 -19.39
CA ASP A 302 -13.48 12.91 -18.90
C ASP A 302 -12.05 12.86 -19.50
N LEU A 303 -11.85 13.64 -20.57
CA LEU A 303 -10.56 13.78 -21.24
C LEU A 303 -9.51 14.50 -20.39
N VAL A 304 -9.91 15.36 -19.44
CA VAL A 304 -8.97 16.02 -18.53
C VAL A 304 -8.39 14.98 -17.57
N PHE A 305 -9.25 14.13 -17.00
CA PHE A 305 -8.84 12.99 -16.20
C PHE A 305 -7.92 12.05 -16.98
N LEU A 306 -8.30 11.65 -18.19
CA LEU A 306 -7.50 10.71 -18.98
C LEU A 306 -6.11 11.28 -19.30
N ARG A 307 -6.01 12.56 -19.71
CA ARG A 307 -4.71 13.23 -19.93
C ARG A 307 -3.83 13.23 -18.69
N LYS A 308 -4.43 13.45 -17.51
CA LYS A 308 -3.72 13.45 -16.23
C LYS A 308 -3.24 12.05 -15.82
N ASN A 309 -3.99 11.00 -16.17
CA ASN A 309 -3.79 9.66 -15.60
C ASN A 309 -3.20 8.61 -16.56
N VAL A 310 -3.28 8.77 -17.88
CA VAL A 310 -2.84 7.71 -18.80
C VAL A 310 -1.37 7.33 -18.62
N ASN A 311 -0.47 8.30 -18.37
CA ASN A 311 0.95 7.99 -18.12
C ASN A 311 1.17 7.29 -16.78
N ARG A 312 0.31 7.55 -15.79
CA ARG A 312 0.35 6.87 -14.49
C ARG A 312 -0.10 5.41 -14.63
N MET A 313 -1.16 5.16 -15.40
CA MET A 313 -1.60 3.81 -15.77
C MET A 313 -0.52 3.06 -16.56
N ARG A 314 0.14 3.75 -17.51
CA ARG A 314 1.26 3.19 -18.29
C ARG A 314 2.46 2.81 -17.42
N MET A 315 2.79 3.60 -16.41
CA MET A 315 3.85 3.29 -15.44
C MET A 315 3.47 2.10 -14.57
N ALA A 316 2.22 2.06 -14.06
CA ALA A 316 1.73 0.93 -13.26
C ALA A 316 1.79 -0.39 -14.04
N LEU A 317 1.37 -0.40 -15.31
CA LEU A 317 1.43 -1.60 -16.15
C LEU A 317 2.88 -2.06 -16.41
N ARG A 318 3.81 -1.11 -16.65
CA ARG A 318 5.24 -1.44 -16.80
C ARG A 318 5.82 -2.03 -15.53
N TYR A 319 5.49 -1.47 -14.38
CA TYR A 319 5.94 -2.00 -13.10
C TYR A 319 5.52 -3.47 -12.94
N ILE A 320 4.25 -3.81 -13.22
CA ILE A 320 3.77 -5.20 -13.17
C ILE A 320 4.54 -6.10 -14.14
N MET A 321 4.73 -5.62 -15.38
CA MET A 321 5.47 -6.34 -16.43
C MET A 321 6.90 -6.70 -16.00
N THR A 322 7.59 -5.80 -15.30
CA THR A 322 9.02 -5.95 -14.96
C THR A 322 9.24 -6.53 -13.57
N GLU A 323 8.64 -5.94 -12.53
CA GLU A 323 8.84 -6.35 -11.13
C GLU A 323 8.36 -7.79 -10.91
N HIS A 324 7.17 -8.12 -11.43
CA HIS A 324 6.59 -9.45 -11.30
C HIS A 324 6.93 -10.36 -12.48
N ARG A 325 7.90 -9.97 -13.31
CA ARG A 325 8.36 -10.70 -14.50
C ARG A 325 7.22 -11.11 -15.45
N ALA A 326 6.08 -10.44 -15.39
CA ALA A 326 4.89 -10.85 -16.13
C ALA A 326 5.09 -10.75 -17.65
N LEU A 327 5.95 -9.83 -18.09
CA LEU A 327 6.35 -9.72 -19.50
C LEU A 327 7.07 -10.99 -20.01
N GLU A 328 7.92 -11.59 -19.19
CA GLU A 328 8.71 -12.78 -19.52
C GLU A 328 7.89 -14.07 -19.32
N CYS A 329 7.22 -14.16 -18.16
CA CYS A 329 6.58 -15.38 -17.70
C CYS A 329 5.13 -15.54 -18.18
N LYS A 330 4.49 -14.45 -18.63
CA LYS A 330 3.04 -14.36 -18.93
C LYS A 330 2.11 -14.62 -17.72
N TYR A 331 2.65 -14.60 -16.51
CA TYR A 331 1.91 -14.65 -15.26
C TYR A 331 2.63 -13.78 -14.22
N VAL A 332 1.91 -13.34 -13.19
CA VAL A 332 2.48 -12.57 -12.09
C VAL A 332 3.33 -13.49 -11.22
N HIS A 333 4.64 -13.31 -11.28
CA HIS A 333 5.62 -13.98 -10.42
C HIS A 333 6.05 -13.01 -9.31
N ASN A 334 5.42 -13.10 -8.15
CA ASN A 334 5.78 -12.32 -6.98
C ASN A 334 7.05 -12.88 -6.32
N THR A 335 8.14 -12.13 -6.33
CA THR A 335 9.42 -12.52 -5.69
C THR A 335 9.71 -11.73 -4.42
N TRP A 336 8.73 -11.01 -3.89
CA TRP A 336 8.90 -10.24 -2.66
C TRP A 336 9.14 -11.15 -1.46
N VAL A 337 9.87 -10.61 -0.48
CA VAL A 337 10.26 -11.37 0.71
C VAL A 337 9.01 -11.78 1.49
N GLY A 338 8.86 -13.08 1.72
CA GLY A 338 7.74 -13.67 2.45
C GLY A 338 6.51 -14.04 1.62
N HIS A 339 6.47 -13.65 0.35
CA HIS A 339 5.41 -13.99 -0.62
C HIS A 339 5.72 -15.33 -1.32
N ASP A 340 5.99 -16.36 -0.52
CA ASP A 340 6.52 -17.64 -0.98
C ASP A 340 5.47 -18.72 -1.25
N GLY A 341 4.18 -18.41 -1.06
CA GLY A 341 3.08 -19.35 -1.24
C GLY A 341 2.90 -20.38 -0.15
N ARG A 342 3.65 -20.29 0.95
CA ARG A 342 3.46 -21.19 2.09
C ARG A 342 2.29 -20.70 2.93
N SER A 343 1.63 -21.60 3.65
CA SER A 343 0.55 -21.25 4.58
C SER A 343 0.98 -20.40 5.79
N GLY A 344 2.27 -20.06 5.92
CA GLY A 344 2.86 -19.51 7.14
C GLY A 344 2.83 -20.49 8.32
N ILE A 345 2.51 -21.77 8.08
CA ILE A 345 2.23 -22.76 9.11
C ILE A 345 2.93 -24.08 8.77
N LYS A 346 3.57 -24.68 9.77
CA LYS A 346 4.09 -26.04 9.71
C LYS A 346 3.34 -26.92 10.70
N LEU A 347 2.81 -28.05 10.24
CA LEU A 347 2.27 -29.08 11.11
C LEU A 347 3.43 -29.94 11.65
N THR A 348 3.45 -30.16 12.95
CA THR A 348 4.43 -30.98 13.66
C THR A 348 3.71 -32.01 14.52
N GLU A 349 4.42 -33.01 15.04
CA GLU A 349 3.87 -33.98 16.00
C GLU A 349 3.30 -33.30 17.27
N LYS A 350 3.81 -32.11 17.61
CA LYS A 350 3.39 -31.31 18.78
C LYS A 350 2.27 -30.31 18.44
N GLY A 351 1.77 -30.32 17.20
CA GLY A 351 0.75 -29.40 16.72
C GLY A 351 1.27 -28.36 15.73
N LYS A 352 0.60 -27.20 15.70
CA LYS A 352 0.80 -26.13 14.72
C LYS A 352 1.95 -25.20 15.12
N GLU A 353 2.96 -25.07 14.26
CA GLU A 353 4.05 -24.10 14.37
C GLU A 353 3.86 -22.96 13.37
N ILE A 354 4.10 -21.72 13.79
CA ILE A 354 4.02 -20.52 12.93
C ILE A 354 5.40 -20.28 12.31
N LEU A 355 5.45 -20.16 10.99
CA LEU A 355 6.64 -19.79 10.22
C LEU A 355 6.60 -18.27 9.98
N TYR A 356 7.13 -17.50 10.93
CA TYR A 356 7.10 -16.03 10.83
C TYR A 356 7.80 -15.52 9.56
N GLY A 357 7.20 -14.52 8.93
CA GLY A 357 7.69 -13.94 7.66
C GLY A 357 7.40 -14.79 6.42
N HIS A 358 6.93 -16.03 6.55
CA HIS A 358 6.47 -16.85 5.42
C HIS A 358 4.95 -16.74 5.27
N GLY A 359 4.46 -16.92 4.04
CA GLY A 359 3.03 -16.85 3.77
C GLY A 359 2.43 -15.48 4.07
N ILE A 360 3.18 -14.41 3.81
CA ILE A 360 2.63 -13.06 3.88
C ILE A 360 1.56 -12.96 2.80
N GLY A 361 0.36 -12.57 3.20
CA GLY A 361 -0.75 -12.39 2.27
C GLY A 361 -0.46 -11.26 1.29
N ASP A 362 -0.87 -11.48 0.07
CA ASP A 362 -1.02 -10.49 -0.99
C ASP A 362 -2.48 -10.50 -1.46
N ASN A 363 -2.86 -9.45 -2.19
CA ASN A 363 -4.12 -9.33 -2.92
C ASN A 363 -5.43 -9.22 -2.08
N TYR A 364 -6.58 -9.44 -2.75
CA TYR A 364 -7.93 -9.24 -2.21
C TYR A 364 -8.27 -10.23 -1.10
N TRP A 365 -7.76 -11.47 -1.18
CA TRP A 365 -7.94 -12.45 -0.12
C TRP A 365 -6.74 -12.41 0.82
N ASP A 366 -6.47 -11.22 1.35
CA ASP A 366 -5.39 -10.79 2.25
C ASP A 366 -5.05 -11.72 3.44
N LEU A 367 -5.87 -12.74 3.71
CA LEU A 367 -5.67 -13.79 4.72
C LEU A 367 -5.16 -15.13 4.15
N LEU A 368 -5.13 -15.29 2.82
CA LEU A 368 -4.64 -16.48 2.14
C LEU A 368 -3.31 -16.14 1.46
N PRO A 369 -2.23 -16.90 1.70
CA PRO A 369 -1.00 -16.73 0.96
C PRO A 369 -1.19 -17.31 -0.44
N PHE A 370 -1.35 -16.43 -1.44
CA PHE A 370 -1.25 -16.89 -2.82
C PHE A 370 0.20 -17.22 -3.10
N GLY A 371 0.39 -18.24 -3.92
CA GLY A 371 1.71 -18.65 -4.35
C GLY A 371 2.53 -17.46 -4.86
N ASN A 372 3.85 -17.58 -4.82
CA ASN A 372 4.71 -16.69 -5.60
C ASN A 372 4.37 -16.67 -7.10
N LYS A 373 3.60 -17.65 -7.60
CA LYS A 373 2.90 -17.62 -8.89
C LYS A 373 1.42 -17.32 -8.65
N ASP A 374 1.06 -16.05 -8.57
CA ASP A 374 -0.29 -15.64 -8.18
C ASP A 374 -1.26 -15.72 -9.37
N CYS A 375 -2.19 -16.67 -9.31
CA CYS A 375 -3.25 -16.85 -10.31
C CYS A 375 -4.24 -15.68 -10.34
N TYR A 376 -4.62 -15.14 -9.18
CA TYR A 376 -5.59 -14.05 -9.11
C TYR A 376 -4.98 -12.75 -9.64
N ALA A 377 -3.76 -12.42 -9.24
CA ALA A 377 -3.04 -11.28 -9.80
C ALA A 377 -2.79 -11.44 -11.31
N THR A 378 -2.60 -12.67 -11.80
CA THR A 378 -2.48 -12.97 -13.23
C THR A 378 -3.78 -12.72 -14.00
N ILE A 379 -4.94 -13.08 -13.44
CA ILE A 379 -6.25 -12.77 -14.05
C ILE A 379 -6.44 -11.25 -14.15
N LEU A 380 -6.10 -10.51 -13.09
CA LEU A 380 -6.18 -9.05 -13.11
C LEU A 380 -5.14 -8.43 -14.06
N TYR A 381 -3.98 -9.06 -14.23
CA TYR A 381 -2.97 -8.61 -15.19
C TYR A 381 -3.48 -8.75 -16.63
N TYR A 382 -4.09 -9.89 -16.97
CA TYR A 382 -4.78 -10.07 -18.24
C TYR A 382 -5.84 -8.99 -18.47
N ASP A 383 -6.68 -8.71 -17.47
CA ASP A 383 -7.68 -7.64 -17.55
C ASP A 383 -7.03 -6.26 -17.76
N ALA A 384 -5.95 -5.95 -17.05
CA ALA A 384 -5.22 -4.69 -17.19
C ALA A 384 -4.62 -4.53 -18.60
N LEU A 385 -4.10 -5.61 -19.21
CA LEU A 385 -3.61 -5.60 -20.59
C LEU A 385 -4.73 -5.24 -21.57
N LEU A 386 -5.91 -5.85 -21.43
CA LEU A 386 -7.05 -5.57 -22.31
C LEU A 386 -7.57 -4.13 -22.14
N ASN A 387 -7.70 -3.67 -20.89
CA ASN A 387 -8.13 -2.31 -20.59
C ASN A 387 -7.15 -1.27 -21.15
N MET A 388 -5.84 -1.48 -20.96
CA MET A 388 -4.80 -0.61 -21.53
C MET A 388 -4.79 -0.65 -23.06
N ALA A 389 -4.93 -1.83 -23.68
CA ALA A 389 -5.03 -1.94 -25.12
C ALA A 389 -6.23 -1.15 -25.67
N SER A 390 -7.38 -1.24 -25.01
CA SER A 390 -8.58 -0.50 -25.39
C SER A 390 -8.37 1.02 -25.32
N ILE A 391 -7.81 1.53 -24.22
CA ILE A 391 -7.52 2.96 -24.05
C ILE A 391 -6.50 3.44 -25.08
N GLU A 392 -5.41 2.71 -25.28
CA GLU A 392 -4.37 3.10 -26.22
C GLU A 392 -4.88 3.11 -27.66
N LYS A 393 -5.74 2.16 -28.02
CA LYS A 393 -6.42 2.15 -29.32
C LYS A 393 -7.38 3.33 -29.48
N ALA A 394 -8.16 3.66 -28.43
CA ALA A 394 -9.06 4.80 -28.45
C ALA A 394 -8.28 6.12 -28.63
N ILE A 395 -7.16 6.29 -27.91
CA ILE A 395 -6.27 7.46 -28.07
C ILE A 395 -5.76 7.59 -29.51
N LEU A 396 -5.40 6.48 -30.16
CA LEU A 396 -4.93 6.50 -31.56
C LEU A 396 -6.05 6.83 -32.55
N ALA A 397 -7.27 6.36 -32.27
CA ALA A 397 -8.44 6.63 -33.12
C ALA A 397 -8.96 8.08 -32.98
N HIS A 398 -8.63 8.76 -31.89
CA HIS A 398 -9.12 10.09 -31.54
C HIS A 398 -7.98 11.11 -31.34
N PRO A 399 -7.27 11.53 -32.41
CA PRO A 399 -6.20 12.52 -32.30
C PRO A 399 -6.66 13.86 -31.72
N GLU A 400 -7.94 14.22 -31.89
CA GLU A 400 -8.57 15.42 -31.31
C GLU A 400 -8.58 15.42 -29.77
N TRP A 401 -8.41 14.26 -29.13
CA TRP A 401 -8.26 14.18 -27.68
C TRP A 401 -6.94 14.78 -27.20
N ASN A 402 -5.96 15.02 -28.09
CA ASN A 402 -4.69 15.67 -27.77
C ASN A 402 -3.97 15.00 -26.57
N ILE A 403 -4.01 13.67 -26.51
CA ILE A 403 -3.37 12.89 -25.44
C ILE A 403 -1.94 12.55 -25.87
N PRO A 404 -0.91 12.99 -25.11
CA PRO A 404 0.47 12.69 -25.46
C PRO A 404 0.75 11.19 -25.36
N ARG A 405 1.39 10.64 -26.39
CA ARG A 405 1.82 9.24 -26.44
C ARG A 405 3.16 9.07 -25.70
N GLY A 406 4.18 9.84 -26.06
CA GLY A 406 5.49 9.84 -25.39
C GLY A 406 6.15 8.45 -25.35
N PHE A 407 7.23 8.32 -24.57
CA PHE A 407 7.95 7.05 -24.40
C PHE A 407 7.17 6.01 -23.57
N LEU A 408 6.16 6.47 -22.82
CA LEU A 408 5.33 5.61 -21.98
C LEU A 408 4.15 4.99 -22.74
N ALA A 409 3.85 5.39 -23.96
CA ALA A 409 2.79 4.76 -24.74
C ALA A 409 3.05 3.27 -24.97
N PHE A 410 1.98 2.48 -24.96
CA PHE A 410 2.00 1.10 -25.43
C PHE A 410 1.44 1.01 -26.86
N ASP A 411 1.98 0.06 -27.62
CA ASP A 411 1.31 -0.46 -28.82
C ASP A 411 0.12 -1.34 -28.38
N PRO A 412 -1.13 -1.00 -28.73
CA PRO A 412 -2.29 -1.81 -28.35
C PRO A 412 -2.22 -3.25 -28.90
N ASP A 413 -1.65 -3.45 -30.09
CA ASP A 413 -1.56 -4.79 -30.68
C ASP A 413 -0.53 -5.65 -29.93
N PHE A 414 0.55 -5.04 -29.45
CA PHE A 414 1.50 -5.71 -28.56
C PHE A 414 0.81 -6.20 -27.28
N LEU A 415 0.02 -5.34 -26.62
CA LEU A 415 -0.69 -5.71 -25.39
C LEU A 415 -1.68 -6.87 -25.62
N LEU A 416 -2.43 -6.84 -26.73
CA LEU A 416 -3.37 -7.90 -27.10
C LEU A 416 -2.65 -9.22 -27.45
N ARG A 417 -1.49 -9.16 -28.12
CA ARG A 417 -0.67 -10.35 -28.38
C ARG A 417 -0.07 -10.92 -27.10
N HIS A 418 0.35 -10.06 -26.18
CA HIS A 418 0.94 -10.49 -24.91
C HIS A 418 -0.10 -11.15 -23.98
N ALA A 419 -1.35 -10.70 -24.03
CA ALA A 419 -2.46 -11.27 -23.27
C ALA A 419 -2.88 -12.69 -23.72
N ARG A 420 -2.42 -13.15 -24.89
CA ARG A 420 -2.65 -14.50 -25.44
C ARG A 420 -1.44 -15.38 -25.18
#